data_AF-A0A7C3DAS5-F1
#
_entry.id   AF-A0A7C3DAS5-F1
#
_cell.length_a   1.000
_cell.length_b   1.000
_cell.length_c   1.000
_cell.angle_alpha   90.00
_cell.angle_beta   90.00
_cell.angle_gamma   90.00
#
_symmetry.space_group_name_H-M   'P 1'
#
loop_
_entity.id
_entity.type
_entity.pdbx_description
1 polymer ?
#
loop_
_entity_poly.entity_id
_entity_poly.type
_entity_poly.pdbx_seq_one_letter_code
_entity_poly.pdbx_strand_id
1 'polypeptide(L)'
;MKKWQLWLGLLVSAFFMWLALRGLKLGDVWSSMRSANYIWIIPGILVYFLAVWARTWRWDYMLRPFKQIPLVRLFPVVVIGYMGNNVYPFRAGELLRSFVLRERETVPMSGSLATIIVERVFDGLVMLIFVFVALPFTPIPGDNGAI
;
A
#
# COMPACT_ATOMS: atom_id res chain seq x y z
N MET A 1 10.06 8.37 20.16
CA MET A 1 9.22 7.17 20.40
C MET A 1 9.58 6.57 21.75
N LYS A 2 8.61 6.29 22.61
CA LYS A 2 8.93 5.63 23.89
C LYS A 2 9.40 4.21 23.57
N LYS A 3 10.60 3.83 24.03
CA LYS A 3 11.27 2.55 23.70
C LYS A 3 10.35 1.32 23.82
N TRP A 4 9.36 1.38 24.71
CA TRP A 4 8.39 0.31 24.96
C TRP A 4 7.46 0.00 23.78
N GLN A 5 7.08 0.99 22.96
CA GLN A 5 6.23 0.76 21.77
C GLN A 5 6.96 -0.07 20.70
N LEU A 6 8.28 0.12 20.57
CA LEU A 6 9.12 -0.67 19.66
C LEU A 6 9.24 -2.12 20.13
N TRP A 7 9.46 -2.33 21.43
CA TRP A 7 9.52 -3.67 22.02
C TRP A 7 8.19 -4.42 21.89
N LEU A 8 7.08 -3.73 22.12
CA LEU A 8 5.75 -4.30 21.96
C LEU A 8 5.48 -4.68 20.50
N GLY A 9 5.83 -3.82 19.54
CA GLY A 9 5.74 -4.13 18.12
C GLY A 9 6.61 -5.33 17.69
N LEU A 10 7.83 -5.42 18.22
CA LEU A 10 8.73 -6.56 18.01
C LEU A 10 8.16 -7.87 18.55
N LEU A 11 7.63 -7.86 19.78
CA LEU A 11 7.01 -9.03 20.40
C LEU A 11 5.78 -9.50 19.62
N VAL A 12 4.91 -8.57 19.24
CA VAL A 12 3.72 -8.88 18.42
C VAL A 12 4.15 -9.46 17.07
N SER A 13 5.11 -8.83 16.39
CA SER A 13 5.61 -9.31 15.10
C SER A 13 6.22 -10.71 15.22
N ALA A 14 7.02 -10.96 16.25
CA ALA A 14 7.63 -12.27 16.51
C ALA A 14 6.57 -13.34 16.81
N PHE A 15 5.55 -13.00 17.59
CA PHE A 15 4.43 -13.90 17.89
C PHE A 15 3.68 -14.31 16.63
N PHE A 16 3.28 -13.35 15.78
CA PHE A 16 2.58 -13.66 14.53
C PHE A 16 3.46 -14.38 13.51
N MET A 17 4.75 -14.06 13.46
CA MET A 17 5.71 -14.76 12.61
C MET A 17 5.88 -16.21 13.05
N TRP A 18 5.97 -16.48 14.35
CA TRP A 18 5.96 -17.84 14.89
C TRP A 18 4.66 -18.58 14.54
N LEU A 19 3.51 -17.93 14.69
CA LEU A 19 2.20 -18.51 14.42
C LEU A 19 2.05 -18.88 12.92
N ALA A 20 2.55 -18.03 12.02
CA ALA A 20 2.58 -18.28 10.58
C ALA A 20 3.54 -19.43 10.19
N LEU A 21 4.70 -19.55 10.85
CA LEU A 21 5.73 -20.54 10.52
C LEU A 21 5.49 -21.91 11.16
N ARG A 22 4.77 -21.99 12.28
CA ARG A 22 4.59 -23.24 13.04
C ARG A 22 3.95 -24.38 12.23
N GLY A 23 3.13 -24.05 11.24
CA GLY A 23 2.48 -25.02 10.35
C GLY A 23 3.18 -25.23 9.01
N LEU A 24 4.28 -24.51 8.74
CA LEU A 24 4.87 -24.42 7.41
C LEU A 24 5.96 -25.49 7.24
N LYS A 25 5.75 -26.43 6.31
CA LYS A 25 6.80 -27.36 5.87
C LYS A 25 7.69 -26.64 4.85
N LEU A 26 8.85 -26.14 5.31
CA LEU A 26 9.79 -25.39 4.47
C LEU A 26 10.21 -26.14 3.19
N GLY A 27 10.25 -27.48 3.22
CA GLY A 27 10.52 -28.31 2.04
C GLY A 27 9.45 -28.20 0.96
N ASP A 28 8.17 -28.16 1.35
CA ASP A 28 7.05 -28.04 0.42
C ASP A 28 6.99 -26.64 -0.21
N VAL A 29 7.37 -25.61 0.56
CA VAL A 29 7.51 -24.23 0.07
C VAL A 29 8.61 -24.15 -0.99
N TRP A 30 9.77 -24.74 -0.73
CA TRP A 30 10.89 -24.75 -1.67
C TRP A 30 10.54 -25.48 -2.98
N SER A 31 9.88 -26.63 -2.87
CA SER A 31 9.37 -27.39 -4.02
C SER A 31 8.39 -26.54 -4.83
N SER A 32 7.41 -25.92 -4.16
CA SER A 32 6.40 -25.06 -4.77
C SER A 32 7.01 -23.83 -5.46
N MET A 33 8.02 -23.21 -4.86
CA MET A 33 8.75 -22.10 -5.48
C MET A 33 9.42 -22.54 -6.78
N ARG A 34 10.02 -23.73 -6.82
CA ARG A 34 10.74 -24.23 -7.99
C ARG A 34 9.82 -24.67 -9.12
N SER A 35 8.61 -25.16 -8.80
CA SER A 35 7.60 -25.54 -9.78
C SER A 35 6.66 -24.38 -10.17
N ALA A 36 6.78 -23.22 -9.55
CA ALA A 36 5.92 -22.08 -9.83
C ALA A 36 6.13 -21.54 -11.24
N ASN A 37 5.03 -21.22 -11.92
CA ASN A 37 5.09 -20.57 -13.22
C ASN A 37 5.30 -19.06 -13.04
N TYR A 38 6.55 -18.61 -13.21
CA TYR A 38 6.95 -17.21 -13.09
C TYR A 38 6.35 -16.29 -14.17
N ILE A 39 5.74 -16.82 -15.23
CA ILE A 39 5.05 -16.02 -16.25
C ILE A 39 3.95 -15.17 -15.61
N TRP A 40 3.31 -15.65 -14.54
CA TRP A 40 2.30 -14.91 -13.79
C TRP A 40 2.82 -13.66 -13.06
N ILE A 41 4.13 -13.53 -12.90
CA ILE A 41 4.73 -12.31 -12.35
C ILE A 41 4.57 -11.15 -13.34
N ILE A 42 4.64 -11.40 -14.64
CA ILE A 42 4.56 -10.36 -15.68
C ILE A 42 3.22 -9.58 -15.61
N PRO A 43 2.03 -10.22 -15.65
CA PRO A 43 0.78 -9.49 -15.50
C PRO A 43 0.67 -8.84 -14.11
N GLY A 44 1.21 -9.45 -13.06
CA GLY A 44 1.26 -8.84 -11.73
C GLY A 44 2.04 -7.52 -11.70
N ILE A 45 3.21 -7.50 -12.34
CA ILE A 45 4.03 -6.29 -12.51
C ILE A 45 3.27 -5.24 -13.32
N LEU A 46 2.66 -5.63 -14.43
CA LEU A 46 1.88 -4.70 -15.26
C LEU A 46 0.72 -4.07 -14.49
N VAL A 47 -0.07 -4.89 -13.77
CA VAL A 47 -1.17 -4.40 -12.93
C VAL A 47 -0.65 -3.48 -11.82
N TYR A 48 0.49 -3.79 -11.22
CA TYR A 48 1.11 -2.93 -10.21
C TYR A 48 1.48 -1.56 -10.80
N PHE A 49 2.17 -1.51 -11.93
CA PHE A 49 2.54 -0.24 -12.56
C PHE A 49 1.31 0.56 -13.02
N LEU A 50 0.28 -0.11 -13.54
CA LEU A 50 -1.00 0.52 -13.87
C LEU A 50 -1.70 1.09 -12.63
N ALA A 51 -1.66 0.38 -11.50
CA ALA A 51 -2.22 0.87 -10.24
C ALA A 51 -1.46 2.10 -9.71
N VAL A 52 -0.12 2.11 -9.80
CA VAL A 52 0.71 3.28 -9.42
C VAL A 52 0.45 4.45 -10.36
N TRP A 53 0.25 4.19 -11.65
CA TRP A 53 -0.11 5.22 -12.63
C TRP A 53 -1.48 5.82 -12.33
N ALA A 54 -2.51 5.00 -12.11
CA ALA A 54 -3.85 5.44 -11.74
C ALA A 54 -3.84 6.30 -10.47
N ARG A 55 -3.02 5.91 -9.47
CA ARG A 55 -2.83 6.69 -8.26
C ARG A 55 -2.13 8.02 -8.52
N THR A 56 -1.14 8.04 -9.40
CA THR A 56 -0.47 9.28 -9.83
C THR A 56 -1.48 10.21 -10.50
N TRP A 57 -2.34 9.68 -11.37
CA TRP A 57 -3.40 10.43 -12.04
C TRP A 57 -4.44 10.99 -11.08
N ARG A 58 -4.89 10.19 -10.10
CA ARG A 58 -5.78 10.70 -9.03
C ARG A 58 -5.14 11.84 -8.26
N TRP A 59 -3.85 11.75 -7.95
CA TRP A 59 -3.15 12.80 -7.21
C TRP A 59 -2.91 14.06 -8.06
N ASP A 60 -2.64 13.93 -9.36
CA ASP A 60 -2.64 15.06 -10.29
C ASP A 60 -3.95 15.85 -10.17
N TYR A 61 -5.09 15.16 -10.20
CA TYR A 61 -6.40 15.79 -10.07
C TYR A 61 -6.56 16.57 -8.75
N MET A 62 -6.07 16.02 -7.63
CA MET A 62 -6.10 16.69 -6.32
C MET A 62 -5.11 17.86 -6.21
N LEU A 63 -4.05 17.87 -7.02
CA LEU A 63 -3.03 18.92 -7.06
C LEU A 63 -3.39 20.09 -7.98
N ARG A 64 -4.30 19.90 -8.94
CA ARG A 64 -4.76 20.95 -9.88
C ARG A 64 -5.15 22.29 -9.22
N PRO A 65 -5.78 22.35 -8.03
CA PRO A 65 -6.07 23.61 -7.36
C PRO A 65 -4.82 24.40 -6.94
N PHE A 66 -3.68 23.72 -6.79
CA PHE A 66 -2.41 24.34 -6.41
C PHE A 66 -1.52 24.60 -7.63
N LYS A 67 -1.33 23.60 -8.48
CA LYS A 67 -0.48 23.69 -9.68
C LYS A 67 -0.80 22.55 -10.64
N GLN A 68 -0.84 22.85 -11.94
CA GLN A 68 -0.90 21.81 -12.98
C GLN A 68 0.52 21.31 -13.26
N ILE A 69 0.77 20.03 -12.99
CA ILE A 69 2.09 19.39 -13.17
C ILE A 69 1.89 18.23 -14.14
N PRO A 70 2.70 18.09 -15.20
CA PRO A 70 2.55 16.97 -16.13
C PRO A 70 2.78 15.63 -15.41
N LEU A 71 1.92 14.64 -15.67
CA LEU A 71 1.96 13.30 -15.07
C LEU A 71 3.34 12.63 -15.14
N VAL A 72 4.07 12.87 -16.24
CA VAL A 72 5.42 12.33 -16.47
C VAL A 72 6.43 12.83 -15.42
N ARG A 73 6.25 14.05 -14.90
CA ARG A 73 7.08 14.59 -13.80
C ARG A 73 6.57 14.16 -12.43
N LEU A 74 5.27 13.95 -12.30
CA LEU A 74 4.62 13.55 -11.05
C LEU A 74 4.90 12.07 -10.72
N PHE A 75 4.92 11.21 -11.72
CA PHE A 75 5.08 9.77 -11.56
C PHE A 75 6.36 9.38 -10.78
N PRO A 76 7.57 9.88 -11.11
CA PRO A 76 8.77 9.61 -10.32
C PRO A 76 8.66 10.06 -8.85
N VAL A 77 7.99 11.19 -8.58
CA VAL A 77 7.78 11.69 -7.22
C VAL A 77 6.92 10.73 -6.41
N VAL A 78 5.87 10.18 -7.03
CA VAL A 78 5.01 9.16 -6.43
C VAL A 78 5.78 7.88 -6.17
N VAL A 79 6.55 7.40 -7.15
CA VAL A 79 7.38 6.19 -7.01
C VAL A 79 8.42 6.33 -5.90
N ILE A 80 9.11 7.47 -5.79
CA ILE A 80 10.06 7.75 -4.70
C ILE A 80 9.33 7.74 -3.35
N GLY A 81 8.13 8.31 -3.27
CA GLY A 81 7.30 8.24 -2.07
C GLY A 81 6.92 6.80 -1.70
N TYR A 82 6.56 5.96 -2.68
CA TYR A 82 6.29 4.54 -2.46
C TYR A 82 7.52 3.77 -2.01
N MET A 83 8.67 4.02 -2.63
CA MET A 83 9.94 3.44 -2.20
C MET A 83 10.23 3.84 -0.74
N GLY A 84 10.05 5.12 -0.40
CA GLY A 84 10.23 5.62 0.95
C GLY A 84 9.29 4.96 1.96
N ASN A 85 8.08 4.58 1.58
CA ASN A 85 7.17 3.85 2.47
C ASN A 85 7.61 2.40 2.73
N ASN A 86 8.27 1.77 1.75
CA ASN A 86 8.80 0.41 1.92
C ASN A 86 10.09 0.38 2.75
N VAL A 87 10.90 1.44 2.67
CA VAL A 87 12.21 1.50 3.35
C VAL A 87 12.10 2.15 4.74
N TYR A 88 11.31 3.21 4.88
CA TYR A 88 11.20 3.95 6.14
C TYR A 88 10.03 3.49 6.99
N PRO A 89 10.23 3.34 8.32
CA PRO A 89 9.15 3.07 9.24
C PRO A 89 8.16 4.25 9.30
N PHE A 90 6.94 4.00 9.78
CA PHE A 90 5.86 5.00 9.95
C PHE A 90 5.33 5.64 8.67
N ARG A 91 5.47 4.98 7.51
CA ARG A 91 4.99 5.51 6.22
C ARG A 91 5.58 6.88 5.86
N ALA A 92 6.82 7.15 6.28
CA ALA A 92 7.51 8.41 6.02
C ALA A 92 7.72 8.72 4.52
N GLY A 93 7.48 7.74 3.64
CA GLY A 93 7.40 7.93 2.20
C GLY A 93 6.42 9.03 1.73
N GLU A 94 5.34 9.28 2.48
CA GLU A 94 4.39 10.35 2.16
C GLU A 94 4.96 11.75 2.43
N LEU A 95 5.81 11.87 3.45
CA LEU A 95 6.57 13.09 3.73
C LEU A 95 7.65 13.30 2.66
N LEU A 96 8.32 12.24 2.22
CA LEU A 96 9.29 12.29 1.12
C LEU A 96 8.67 12.80 -0.18
N ARG A 97 7.49 12.28 -0.55
CA ARG A 97 6.73 12.77 -1.72
C ARG A 97 6.46 14.27 -1.62
N SER A 98 5.99 14.73 -0.46
CA SER A 98 5.65 16.14 -0.22
C SER A 98 6.90 17.05 -0.19
N PHE A 99 8.03 16.53 0.31
CA PHE A 99 9.31 17.21 0.31
C PHE A 99 9.87 17.37 -1.11
N VAL A 100 9.92 16.28 -1.88
CA VAL A 100 10.40 16.30 -3.28
C VAL A 100 9.50 17.18 -4.16
N LEU A 101 8.19 17.20 -3.91
CA LEU A 101 7.26 18.08 -4.63
C LEU A 101 7.49 19.56 -4.30
N ARG A 102 7.75 19.89 -3.04
CA ARG A 102 8.12 21.24 -2.63
C ARG A 102 9.42 21.69 -3.33
N GLU A 103 10.42 20.82 -3.37
CA GLU A 103 11.73 21.14 -3.93
C GLU A 103 11.71 21.29 -5.46
N ARG A 104 10.92 20.45 -6.16
CA ARG A 104 10.84 20.48 -7.63
C ARG A 104 9.81 21.45 -8.20
N GLU A 105 8.70 21.68 -7.49
CA GLU A 105 7.53 22.35 -8.05
C GLU A 105 7.01 23.50 -7.19
N THR A 106 7.71 23.85 -6.10
CA THR A 106 7.42 24.97 -5.18
C THR A 106 6.02 24.93 -4.55
N VAL A 107 5.41 23.74 -4.47
CA VAL A 107 4.11 23.55 -3.82
C VAL A 107 4.28 23.55 -2.30
N PRO A 108 3.43 24.23 -1.53
CA PRO A 108 3.51 24.22 -0.07
C PRO A 108 3.31 22.80 0.48
N MET A 109 4.24 22.38 1.34
CA MET A 109 4.26 21.05 1.95
C MET A 109 2.99 20.75 2.76
N SER A 110 2.41 21.76 3.41
CA SER A 110 1.13 21.67 4.12
C SER A 110 -0.04 21.34 3.20
N GLY A 111 -0.10 21.94 2.00
CA GLY A 111 -1.12 21.66 0.99
C GLY A 111 -0.99 20.23 0.44
N SER A 112 0.23 19.80 0.11
CA SER A 112 0.50 18.42 -0.33
C SER A 112 0.12 17.39 0.74
N LEU A 113 0.51 17.60 1.99
CA LEU A 113 0.17 16.69 3.09
C LEU A 113 -1.35 16.63 3.35
N ALA A 114 -2.06 17.75 3.25
CA ALA A 114 -3.52 17.76 3.37
C ALA A 114 -4.19 16.91 2.29
N THR A 115 -3.73 16.99 1.03
CA THR A 115 -4.27 16.13 -0.05
C THR A 115 -4.02 14.65 0.22
N ILE A 116 -2.88 14.29 0.82
CA ILE A 116 -2.56 12.90 1.16
C ILE A 116 -3.48 12.39 2.28
N ILE A 117 -3.74 13.20 3.31
CA ILE A 117 -4.66 12.81 4.41
C ILE A 117 -6.06 12.55 3.87
N VAL A 118 -6.59 13.48 3.06
CA VAL A 118 -7.90 13.34 2.42
C VAL A 118 -7.94 12.06 1.60
N GLU A 119 -6.91 11.82 0.79
CA GLU A 119 -6.74 10.60 0.03
C GLU A 119 -6.80 9.33 0.90
N ARG A 120 -6.14 9.31 2.07
CA ARG A 120 -6.15 8.14 2.96
C ARG A 120 -7.51 7.89 3.60
N VAL A 121 -8.23 8.95 3.94
CA VAL A 121 -9.61 8.84 4.45
C VAL A 121 -10.51 8.25 3.38
N PHE A 122 -10.44 8.75 2.15
CA PHE A 122 -11.20 8.18 1.03
C PHE A 122 -10.83 6.73 0.75
N ASP A 123 -9.55 6.38 0.69
CA ASP A 123 -9.11 5.00 0.49
C ASP A 123 -9.67 4.08 1.61
N GLY A 124 -9.65 4.55 2.87
CA GLY A 124 -10.22 3.81 4.00
C GLY A 124 -11.73 3.63 3.92
N LEU A 125 -12.46 4.68 3.55
CA LEU A 125 -13.93 4.62 3.36
C LEU A 125 -14.31 3.68 2.22
N VAL A 126 -13.62 3.78 1.08
CA VAL A 126 -13.85 2.89 -0.07
C VAL A 126 -13.54 1.44 0.31
N MET A 127 -12.45 1.20 1.06
CA MET A 127 -12.12 -0.14 1.55
C MET A 127 -13.23 -0.70 2.46
N LEU A 128 -13.76 0.11 3.39
CA LEU A 128 -14.87 -0.30 4.25
C LEU A 128 -16.14 -0.61 3.44
N ILE A 129 -16.48 0.23 2.47
CA ILE A 129 -17.61 -0.01 1.57
C ILE A 129 -17.45 -1.34 0.84
N PHE A 130 -16.26 -1.62 0.28
CA PHE A 130 -15.99 -2.90 -0.36
C PHE A 130 -16.15 -4.07 0.59
N VAL A 131 -15.69 -3.97 1.83
CA VAL A 131 -15.87 -5.02 2.84
C VAL A 131 -17.37 -5.26 3.12
N PHE A 132 -18.15 -4.20 3.37
CA PHE A 132 -19.57 -4.33 3.67
C PHE A 132 -20.39 -4.84 2.48
N VAL A 133 -20.03 -4.45 1.26
CA VAL A 133 -20.69 -4.92 0.04
C VAL A 133 -20.28 -6.35 -0.28
N ALA A 134 -19.04 -6.75 -0.04
CA ALA A 134 -18.56 -8.12 -0.31
C ALA A 134 -19.06 -9.14 0.71
N LEU A 135 -19.22 -8.74 1.98
CA LEU A 135 -19.70 -9.59 3.08
C LEU A 135 -20.94 -10.45 2.74
N PRO A 136 -22.03 -9.91 2.15
CA PRO A 136 -23.19 -10.73 1.77
C PRO A 136 -22.94 -11.71 0.62
N PHE A 137 -21.91 -11.51 -0.20
CA PHE A 137 -21.57 -12.40 -1.32
C PHE A 137 -20.49 -13.43 -0.96
N THR A 138 -19.80 -13.25 0.16
CA THR A 138 -18.80 -14.22 0.64
C THR A 138 -19.47 -15.31 1.46
N PRO A 139 -19.35 -16.60 1.08
CA PRO A 139 -19.87 -17.69 1.89
C PRO A 139 -19.18 -17.65 3.26
N ILE A 140 -19.97 -17.48 4.32
CA ILE A 140 -19.48 -17.52 5.69
C ILE A 140 -18.99 -18.95 5.93
N PRO A 141 -17.71 -19.19 6.24
CA PRO A 141 -17.23 -20.52 6.56
C PRO A 141 -17.94 -21.01 7.82
N GLY A 142 -19.00 -21.79 7.66
CA GLY A 142 -19.88 -22.24 8.75
C GLY A 142 -21.35 -22.44 8.36
N ASP A 143 -21.84 -21.87 7.26
CA ASP A 143 -23.22 -22.10 6.79
C ASP A 143 -23.27 -23.09 5.62
N ASN A 144 -22.65 -24.26 5.81
CA ASN A 144 -23.05 -25.45 5.08
C ASN A 144 -24.23 -26.04 5.86
N GLY A 145 -25.40 -25.43 5.68
CA GLY A 145 -26.67 -26.06 6.00
C GLY A 145 -26.70 -27.44 5.37
N ALA A 146 -26.92 -28.45 6.22
CA ALA A 146 -27.13 -29.82 5.83
C ALA A 146 -28.15 -29.91 4.69
N ILE A 147 -27.68 -30.34 3.51
CA ILE A 147 -28.43 -31.18 2.56
C ILE A 147 -27.43 -32.12 1.90
#